data_AF-A0A924D2V5-F1
#
_entry.id   AF-A0A924D2V5-F1
#
_cell.length_a   1.000
_cell.length_b   1.000
_cell.length_c   1.000
_cell.angle_alpha   90.00
_cell.angle_beta   90.00
_cell.angle_gamma   90.00
#
_symmetry.space_group_name_H-M   'P 1'
#
loop_
_entity.id
_entity.type
_entity.pdbx_description
1 polymer ?
#
loop_
_entity_poly.entity_id
_entity_poly.type
_entity_poly.pdbx_seq_one_letter_code
_entity_poly.pdbx_strand_id
1 'polypeptide(L)'
;MAVTRRNLLIAAGVGGGLAIGWAVWPRRHGINWTAGEGEHVINAFIKIGVDGRVTVAVPQAEMGQGIWSALAQIAADELGADWNAVGVEPAPLGAAYANHGMMDGTVAGMPAVVRGIAA
;
A
#
# COMPACT_ATOMS: atom_id res chain seq x y z
N MET A 1 22.09 -5.88 38.88
CA MET A 1 21.14 -7.00 39.02
C MET A 1 21.93 -8.30 39.01
N ALA A 2 21.71 -9.19 39.98
CA ALA A 2 22.38 -10.49 39.99
C ALA A 2 21.87 -11.36 38.82
N VAL A 3 22.80 -12.03 38.13
CA VAL A 3 22.47 -12.97 37.06
C VAL A 3 21.92 -14.24 37.70
N THR A 4 20.65 -14.53 37.47
CA THR A 4 19.98 -15.75 37.93
C THR A 4 19.46 -16.54 36.74
N ARG A 5 19.34 -17.87 36.87
CA ARG A 5 18.77 -18.75 35.83
C ARG A 5 17.40 -18.26 35.34
N ARG A 6 16.56 -17.79 36.27
CA ARG A 6 15.25 -17.21 35.96
C ARG A 6 15.35 -15.94 35.11
N ASN A 7 16.19 -14.98 35.51
CA ASN A 7 16.34 -13.73 34.77
C ASN A 7 17.00 -13.96 33.40
N LEU A 8 17.89 -14.96 33.29
CA LEU A 8 18.47 -15.39 32.01
C LEU A 8 17.40 -15.91 31.06
N LEU A 9 16.53 -16.81 31.52
CA LEU A 9 15.45 -17.39 30.70
C LEU A 9 14.41 -16.33 30.28
N ILE A 10 14.06 -15.39 31.17
CA ILE A 10 13.15 -14.29 30.85
C ILE A 10 13.77 -13.39 29.77
N ALA A 11 15.05 -13.00 29.92
CA ALA A 11 15.74 -12.17 28.93
C ALA A 11 15.87 -12.89 27.58
N ALA A 12 16.20 -14.19 27.59
CA ALA A 12 16.29 -15.01 26.39
C ALA A 12 14.92 -15.16 25.69
N GLY A 13 13.84 -15.34 26.45
CA GLY A 13 12.48 -15.42 25.90
C GLY A 13 12.02 -14.12 25.26
N VAL A 14 12.23 -12.98 25.93
CA VAL A 14 11.87 -11.65 25.39
C VAL A 14 12.72 -11.32 24.16
N GLY A 15 14.04 -11.51 24.24
CA GLY A 15 14.95 -11.24 23.14
C GLY A 15 14.72 -12.15 21.94
N GLY A 16 14.55 -13.45 22.19
CA GLY A 16 14.24 -14.44 21.16
C GLY A 16 12.89 -14.19 20.50
N GLY A 17 11.86 -13.87 21.29
CA GLY A 17 10.53 -13.53 20.78
C GLY A 17 10.53 -12.29 19.91
N LEU A 18 11.21 -11.22 20.34
CA LEU A 18 11.36 -10.00 19.53
C LEU A 18 12.16 -10.26 18.25
N ALA A 19 13.25 -11.02 18.33
CA ALA A 19 14.07 -11.35 17.16
C ALA A 19 13.28 -12.16 16.13
N ILE A 20 12.50 -13.15 16.57
CA ILE A 20 11.61 -13.93 15.70
C ILE A 20 10.54 -13.03 15.10
N GLY A 21 9.84 -12.26 15.93
CA GLY A 21 8.80 -11.34 15.48
C GLY A 21 9.32 -10.35 14.42
N TRP A 22 10.49 -9.76 14.65
CA TRP A 22 11.16 -8.87 13.70
C TRP A 22 11.61 -9.60 12.42
N ALA A 23 12.10 -10.84 12.54
CA ALA A 23 12.58 -11.62 11.41
C ALA A 23 11.44 -12.02 10.46
N VAL A 24 10.27 -12.35 11.00
CA VAL A 24 9.10 -12.79 10.23
C VAL A 24 8.16 -11.64 9.85
N TRP A 25 8.40 -10.42 10.35
CA TRP A 25 7.55 -9.27 10.06
C TRP A 25 7.55 -8.97 8.54
N PRO A 26 6.38 -9.01 7.87
CA PRO A 26 6.30 -8.71 6.45
C PRO A 26 6.68 -7.25 6.20
N ARG A 27 7.76 -7.04 5.46
CA ARG A 27 8.22 -5.69 5.05
C ARG A 27 7.59 -5.20 3.75
N ARG A 28 6.87 -6.07 3.05
CA ARG A 28 6.24 -5.79 1.78
C ARG A 28 4.81 -6.29 1.85
N HIS A 29 3.86 -5.39 1.63
CA HIS A 29 2.49 -5.77 1.36
C HIS A 29 2.41 -6.21 -0.10
N GLY A 30 1.68 -7.29 -0.37
CA GLY A 30 1.52 -7.80 -1.72
C GLY A 30 0.88 -6.75 -2.61
N ILE A 31 1.63 -6.26 -3.60
CA ILE A 31 1.08 -5.43 -4.67
C ILE A 31 0.52 -6.40 -5.71
N ASN A 32 -0.77 -6.29 -6.01
CA ASN A 32 -1.45 -7.15 -6.97
C ASN A 32 -1.63 -6.49 -8.35
N TRP A 33 -0.78 -5.51 -8.64
CA TRP A 33 -0.69 -4.87 -9.94
C TRP A 33 0.50 -5.45 -10.70
N THR A 34 0.20 -6.19 -11.76
CA THR A 34 1.21 -6.90 -12.56
C THR A 34 1.94 -5.93 -13.47
N ALA A 35 3.27 -6.02 -13.47
CA ALA A 35 4.14 -5.36 -14.44
C ALA A 35 4.20 -6.17 -15.72
N GLY A 36 4.12 -5.50 -16.86
CA GLY A 36 4.48 -6.05 -18.16
C GLY A 36 5.98 -6.30 -18.28
N GLU A 37 6.39 -6.86 -19.41
CA GLU A 37 7.80 -7.06 -19.73
C GLU A 37 8.51 -5.70 -19.82
N GLY A 38 9.59 -5.53 -19.05
CA GLY A 38 10.32 -4.26 -19.01
C GLY A 38 9.63 -3.15 -18.21
N GLU A 39 8.57 -3.43 -17.47
CA GLU A 39 7.93 -2.47 -16.57
C GLU A 39 8.36 -2.70 -15.11
N HIS A 40 8.41 -1.60 -14.35
CA HIS A 40 8.71 -1.61 -12.93
C HIS A 40 7.61 -0.90 -12.14
N VAL A 41 7.02 -1.63 -11.18
CA VAL A 41 5.99 -1.08 -10.27
C VAL A 41 6.65 -0.40 -9.07
N ILE A 42 6.22 0.83 -8.79
CA ILE A 42 6.67 1.67 -7.69
C ILE A 42 5.49 1.91 -6.74
N ASN A 43 5.63 1.41 -5.52
CA ASN A 43 4.70 1.63 -4.39
C ASN A 43 3.20 1.42 -4.73
N ALA A 44 2.89 0.52 -5.66
CA ALA A 44 1.55 0.18 -6.18
C ALA A 44 0.85 1.23 -7.06
N PHE A 45 1.32 2.47 -7.15
CA PHE A 45 0.60 3.54 -7.87
C PHE A 45 1.23 3.94 -9.20
N ILE A 46 2.52 3.65 -9.41
CA ILE A 46 3.20 4.02 -10.65
C ILE A 46 3.85 2.79 -11.27
N LYS A 47 3.72 2.65 -12.59
CA LYS A 47 4.54 1.76 -13.41
C LYS A 47 5.41 2.61 -14.34
N ILE A 48 6.68 2.24 -14.46
CA ILE A 48 7.61 2.86 -15.43
C ILE A 48 8.19 1.75 -16.31
N GLY A 49 7.97 1.87 -17.62
CA GLY A 49 8.60 1.03 -18.63
C GLY A 49 10.02 1.46 -18.93
N VAL A 50 10.87 0.52 -19.34
CA VAL A 50 12.21 0.82 -19.89
C VAL A 50 12.14 1.67 -21.16
N ASP A 51 10.97 1.75 -21.81
CA ASP A 51 10.67 2.62 -22.95
C ASP A 51 10.32 4.06 -22.54
N GLY A 52 10.29 4.35 -21.23
CA GLY A 52 9.95 5.67 -20.69
C GLY A 52 8.46 5.93 -20.50
N ARG A 53 7.59 4.94 -20.77
CA ARG A 53 6.16 5.07 -20.49
C ARG A 53 5.88 5.03 -19.00
N VAL A 54 5.00 5.92 -18.54
CA VAL A 54 4.55 6.01 -17.16
C VAL A 54 3.07 5.69 -17.11
N THR A 55 2.69 4.73 -16.27
CA THR A 55 1.28 4.40 -16.02
C THR A 55 0.95 4.69 -14.57
N VAL A 56 -0.13 5.41 -14.32
CA VAL A 56 -0.64 5.74 -12.98
C VAL A 56 -1.85 4.88 -12.66
N ALA A 57 -1.80 4.10 -11.58
CA ALA A 57 -2.96 3.37 -11.07
C ALA A 57 -3.87 4.29 -10.26
N VAL A 58 -5.14 4.38 -10.65
CA VAL A 58 -6.14 5.23 -9.99
C VAL A 58 -7.29 4.39 -9.45
N PRO A 59 -7.44 4.26 -8.11
CA PRO A 59 -8.57 3.55 -7.52
C PRO A 59 -9.88 4.37 -7.48
N GLN A 60 -9.80 5.68 -7.67
CA GLN A 60 -10.95 6.57 -7.66
C GLN A 60 -11.76 6.45 -8.95
N ALA A 61 -13.08 6.39 -8.80
CA ALA A 61 -14.01 6.38 -9.93
C ALA A 61 -13.99 7.72 -10.67
N GLU A 62 -13.95 7.67 -12.00
CA GLU A 62 -14.12 8.82 -12.89
C GLU A 62 -15.58 8.94 -13.31
N MET A 63 -16.19 10.11 -13.05
CA MET A 63 -17.60 10.42 -13.35
C MET A 63 -17.75 11.74 -14.12
N GLY A 64 -16.66 12.29 -14.66
CA GLY A 64 -16.61 13.55 -15.40
C GLY A 64 -15.91 14.69 -14.67
N GLN A 65 -15.42 14.46 -13.44
CA GLN A 65 -14.65 15.45 -12.67
C GLN A 65 -13.18 15.58 -13.13
N GLY A 66 -12.67 14.60 -13.88
CA GLY A 66 -11.31 14.61 -14.42
C GLY A 66 -10.22 14.21 -13.42
N ILE A 67 -10.53 13.35 -12.44
CA ILE A 67 -9.53 12.87 -11.46
C ILE A 67 -8.44 12.04 -12.12
N TRP A 68 -8.77 11.28 -13.17
CA TRP A 68 -7.78 10.49 -13.93
C TRP A 68 -6.78 11.40 -14.66
N SER A 69 -7.28 12.46 -15.30
CA SER A 69 -6.43 13.44 -15.99
C SER A 69 -5.57 14.23 -15.01
N ALA A 70 -6.16 14.72 -13.91
CA ALA A 70 -5.45 15.51 -12.92
C ALA A 70 -4.29 14.73 -12.28
N LEU A 71 -4.52 13.46 -11.91
CA LEU A 71 -3.47 12.61 -11.34
C LEU A 71 -2.36 12.27 -12.35
N ALA A 72 -2.71 12.05 -13.62
CA ALA A 72 -1.72 11.87 -14.67
C ALA A 72 -0.86 13.13 -14.87
N GLN A 73 -1.46 14.33 -14.82
CA GLN A 73 -0.73 15.60 -14.97
C GLN A 73 0.26 15.81 -13.82
N ILE A 74 -0.18 15.59 -12.58
CA ILE A 74 0.70 15.67 -11.40
C ILE A 74 1.87 14.69 -11.54
N ALA A 75 1.60 13.44 -11.95
CA ALA A 75 2.65 12.46 -12.14
C ALA A 75 3.64 12.86 -13.25
N ALA A 76 3.14 13.43 -14.36
CA ALA A 76 3.97 13.92 -15.45
C ALA A 76 4.92 15.03 -14.98
N ASP A 77 4.39 16.02 -14.26
CA ASP A 77 5.15 17.16 -13.76
C ASP A 77 6.22 16.74 -12.73
N GLU A 78 5.86 15.90 -11.76
CA GLU A 78 6.79 15.47 -10.69
C GLU A 78 7.89 14.53 -11.20
N LEU A 79 7.59 13.72 -12.22
CA LEU A 79 8.58 12.82 -12.84
C LEU A 79 9.36 13.48 -13.98
N GLY A 80 8.96 14.67 -14.43
CA GLY A 80 9.51 15.30 -15.64
C GLY A 80 9.29 14.44 -16.90
N ALA A 81 8.18 13.70 -16.96
CA ALA A 81 7.87 12.80 -18.07
C ALA A 81 7.19 13.53 -19.23
N ASP A 82 7.38 13.06 -20.47
CA ASP A 82 6.60 13.53 -21.63
C ASP A 82 5.12 13.19 -21.40
N TRP A 83 4.25 14.19 -21.47
CA TRP A 83 2.80 14.04 -21.33
C TRP A 83 2.23 12.95 -22.26
N ASN A 84 2.79 12.80 -23.47
CA ASN A 84 2.33 11.78 -24.43
C ASN A 84 2.74 10.36 -24.04
N ALA A 85 3.63 10.21 -23.05
CA ALA A 85 4.09 8.94 -22.51
C ALA A 85 3.45 8.59 -21.15
N VAL A 86 2.57 9.46 -20.62
CA VAL A 86 1.87 9.23 -19.34
C VAL A 86 0.45 8.74 -19.59
N GLY A 87 0.08 7.62 -18.97
CA GLY A 87 -1.24 7.02 -19.02
C GLY A 87 -1.78 6.68 -17.64
N VAL A 88 -3.03 6.24 -17.61
CA VAL A 88 -3.76 5.87 -16.39
C VAL A 88 -4.43 4.51 -16.57
N GLU A 89 -4.36 3.69 -15.53
CA GLU A 89 -5.06 2.41 -15.43
C GLU A 89 -5.96 2.40 -14.17
N PRO A 90 -7.12 1.74 -14.21
CA PRO A 90 -7.86 1.47 -12.99
C PRO A 90 -7.02 0.59 -12.07
N ALA A 91 -6.90 0.99 -10.80
CA ALA A 91 -6.19 0.20 -9.82
C ALA A 91 -6.89 -1.15 -9.59
N PRO A 92 -6.14 -2.26 -9.49
CA PRO A 92 -6.73 -3.55 -9.13
C PRO A 92 -7.27 -3.54 -7.70
N LEU A 93 -8.22 -4.43 -7.40
CA LEU A 93 -8.80 -4.54 -6.07
C LEU A 93 -7.77 -5.08 -5.09
N GLY A 94 -7.26 -4.27 -4.16
CA GLY A 94 -6.24 -4.70 -3.20
C GLY A 94 -6.11 -3.76 -2.01
N ALA A 95 -5.53 -4.27 -0.92
CA ALA A 95 -5.34 -3.51 0.31
C ALA A 95 -4.51 -2.23 0.11
N ALA A 96 -3.59 -2.22 -0.86
CA ALA A 96 -2.78 -1.05 -1.20
C ALA A 96 -3.62 0.16 -1.66
N TYR A 97 -4.84 -0.07 -2.15
CA TYR A 97 -5.74 0.95 -2.67
C TYR A 97 -6.95 1.22 -1.77
N ALA A 98 -7.02 0.56 -0.61
CA ALA A 98 -8.13 0.70 0.31
C ALA A 98 -8.10 2.07 0.99
N ASN A 99 -9.23 2.78 0.94
CA ASN A 99 -9.41 4.02 1.69
C ASN A 99 -9.79 3.70 3.14
N HIS A 100 -8.79 3.37 3.95
CA HIS A 100 -8.97 3.01 5.35
C HIS A 100 -9.63 4.12 6.18
N GLY A 101 -9.31 5.39 5.92
CA GLY A 101 -9.93 6.51 6.64
C GLY A 101 -11.43 6.62 6.38
N MET A 102 -11.88 6.34 5.15
CA MET A 102 -13.31 6.26 4.83
C MET A 102 -13.94 5.02 5.47
N MET A 103 -13.27 3.87 5.45
CA MET A 103 -13.77 2.64 6.10
C MET A 103 -13.93 2.81 7.60
N ASP A 104 -12.95 3.35 8.31
CA ASP A 104 -13.02 3.57 9.75
C ASP A 104 -14.13 4.57 10.12
N GLY A 105 -14.27 5.65 9.35
CA GLY A 105 -15.33 6.63 9.56
C GLY A 105 -16.73 6.08 9.28
N THR A 106 -16.88 5.25 8.24
CA THR A 106 -18.18 4.61 7.92
C THR A 106 -18.56 3.54 8.93
N VAL A 107 -17.61 2.72 9.37
CA VAL A 107 -17.84 1.68 10.40
C VAL A 107 -18.14 2.32 11.77
N ALA A 108 -17.48 3.43 12.11
CA ALA A 108 -17.77 4.17 13.34
C ALA A 108 -19.22 4.67 13.42
N GLY A 109 -19.82 5.03 12.28
CA GLY A 109 -21.22 5.45 12.17
C GLY A 109 -22.25 4.32 12.20
N MET A 110 -21.84 3.05 12.09
CA MET A 110 -22.75 1.91 12.06
C MET A 110 -23.27 1.52 13.45
N PRO A 111 -24.46 0.91 13.59
CA PRO A 111 -24.97 0.40 14.87
C PRO A 111 -24.01 -0.58 15.54
N ALA A 112 -24.00 -0.61 16.88
CA ALA A 112 -23.07 -1.42 17.67
C ALA A 112 -23.08 -2.92 17.30
N VAL A 113 -24.24 -3.45 16.91
CA VAL A 113 -24.40 -4.84 16.45
C VAL A 113 -23.62 -5.15 15.17
N VAL A 114 -23.48 -4.17 14.27
CA VAL A 114 -22.73 -4.32 13.01
C VAL A 114 -21.23 -4.14 13.26
N ARG A 115 -20.84 -3.22 14.15
CA ARG A 115 -19.43 -3.02 14.52
C ARG A 115 -18.82 -4.25 15.21
N GLY A 116 -19.60 -4.98 16.02
CA GLY A 116 -19.13 -6.21 16.68
C GLY A 116 -18.89 -7.40 15.75
N ILE A 117 -19.36 -7.34 14.49
CA ILE A 117 -19.17 -8.39 13.48
C ILE A 117 -17.97 -8.05 12.56
N ALA A 118 -17.59 -6.78 12.47
CA ALA A 118 -16.54 -6.28 11.58
C ALA A 118 -15.14 -6.19 12.24
N ALA A 119 -15.01 -6.52 13.52
CA ALA A 119 -13.76 -6.58 14.28
C ALA A 119 -13.25 -8.02 14.37
#